data_AF-A0A2N1V5G1-F1
#
_entry.id   AF-A0A2N1V5G1-F1
#
_cell.length_a   1.000
_cell.length_b   1.000
_cell.length_c   1.000
_cell.angle_alpha   90.00
_cell.angle_beta   90.00
_cell.angle_gamma   90.00
#
_symmetry.space_group_name_H-M   'P 1'
#
loop_
_entity.id
_entity.type
_entity.pdbx_description
1 polymer ?
#
loop_
_entity_poly.entity_id
_entity_poly.type
_entity_poly.pdbx_seq_one_letter_code
_entity_poly.pdbx_strand_id
1 'polypeptide(L)'
;MIKRLLLFITAGLILTSCIEINVHYIINPDKSGKVETSYLMPVDPMGFGVTLENPEAKAMEEMYKMFDEYPGVSTWNNIKYEYINDSADLVVSATGYFDNFNRLKEKGILPYEIQKEGKDTYFTFKTYLDSVHTEEGKSELKSLDELGITEKDLQDSIRKLKRNYKKGLGMFAMMMSNIEFNTTYEFSGNISAPNGSKIGDGTKFKVGLDGLKFQNYMMEEMDNDEYYESIIRGASPFDVDTEPTENQEMKKMVLEFLSGEKEDISKIKVDFGKPKFDYKKELKKAKKDWDSWNKKNAKYKEEDKMKKS
;
A
#
# COMPACT_ATOMS: atom_id res chain seq x y z
N MET A 1 2.54 -15.35 -54.53
CA MET A 1 3.57 -15.07 -53.49
C MET A 1 3.67 -13.55 -53.36
N ILE A 2 3.81 -12.99 -52.17
CA ILE A 2 3.48 -11.58 -51.76
C ILE A 2 2.08 -11.47 -51.13
N LYS A 3 1.92 -12.05 -49.94
CA LYS A 3 0.94 -11.67 -48.88
C LYS A 3 1.51 -12.06 -47.51
N ARG A 4 2.81 -11.79 -47.33
CA ARG A 4 3.59 -12.00 -46.08
C ARG A 4 4.35 -10.70 -45.80
N LEU A 5 3.65 -9.67 -45.34
CA LEU A 5 4.20 -8.46 -44.71
C LEU A 5 2.99 -7.63 -44.27
N LEU A 6 2.95 -7.14 -43.04
CA LEU A 6 1.87 -6.35 -42.39
C LEU A 6 0.77 -7.14 -41.64
N LEU A 7 1.17 -8.05 -40.75
CA LEU A 7 0.35 -8.37 -39.57
C LEU A 7 1.23 -8.80 -38.38
N PHE A 8 2.21 -7.96 -38.05
CA PHE A 8 3.12 -8.15 -36.91
C PHE A 8 3.26 -6.87 -36.06
N ILE A 9 2.31 -5.93 -36.17
CA ILE A 9 2.24 -4.71 -35.36
C ILE A 9 0.81 -4.52 -34.82
N THR A 10 0.33 -5.53 -34.10
CA THR A 10 -0.84 -5.44 -33.19
C THR A 10 -0.55 -6.25 -31.92
N ALA A 11 0.70 -6.17 -31.46
CA ALA A 11 1.14 -6.61 -30.13
C ALA A 11 1.86 -5.44 -29.42
N GLY A 12 1.39 -4.22 -29.69
CA GLY A 12 1.84 -3.01 -29.03
C GLY A 12 0.62 -2.33 -28.41
N LEU A 13 0.76 -1.99 -27.13
CA LEU A 13 -0.11 -1.11 -26.33
C LEU A 13 -1.33 -1.77 -25.68
N ILE A 14 -1.14 -2.56 -24.61
CA ILE A 14 -1.97 -2.49 -23.39
C ILE A 14 -1.11 -2.89 -22.17
N LEU A 15 -0.11 -2.07 -21.82
CA LEU A 15 0.55 -2.10 -20.50
C LEU A 15 0.33 -0.76 -19.76
N THR A 16 -0.81 -0.12 -20.04
CA THR A 16 -1.10 1.26 -19.61
C THR A 16 -2.02 1.35 -18.40
N SER A 17 -2.43 0.22 -17.80
CA SER A 17 -3.26 0.30 -16.60
C SER A 17 -2.40 0.73 -15.42
N CYS A 18 -2.64 1.97 -14.99
CA CYS A 18 -2.10 2.51 -13.75
C CYS A 18 -2.99 2.05 -12.60
N ILE A 19 -2.41 1.52 -11.54
CA ILE A 19 -3.05 1.31 -10.26
C ILE A 19 -2.81 2.57 -9.44
N GLU A 20 -3.85 3.39 -9.26
CA GLU A 20 -3.80 4.55 -8.39
C GLU A 20 -4.76 4.34 -7.22
N ILE A 21 -4.23 4.42 -6.00
CA ILE A 21 -5.04 4.31 -4.79
C ILE A 21 -4.80 5.55 -3.96
N ASN A 22 -5.84 6.37 -3.84
CA ASN A 22 -5.84 7.56 -3.02
C ASN A 22 -6.80 7.35 -1.85
N VAL A 23 -6.26 7.41 -0.64
CA VAL A 23 -6.98 7.22 0.62
C VAL A 23 -6.83 8.47 1.47
N HIS A 24 -7.92 8.97 2.02
CA HIS A 24 -7.92 10.12 2.91
C HIS A 24 -8.71 9.80 4.18
N TYR A 25 -7.99 9.60 5.28
CA TYR A 25 -8.58 9.37 6.59
C TYR A 25 -8.80 10.69 7.30
N ILE A 26 -10.03 10.93 7.74
CA ILE A 26 -10.41 12.09 8.56
C ILE A 26 -10.82 11.59 9.94
N ILE A 27 -10.05 11.96 10.97
CA ILE A 27 -10.06 11.31 12.27
C ILE A 27 -10.53 12.27 13.38
N ASN A 28 -11.60 11.90 14.08
CA ASN A 28 -12.14 12.62 15.24
C ASN A 28 -11.39 12.27 16.54
N PRO A 29 -11.57 13.06 17.62
CA PRO A 29 -10.88 12.84 18.90
C PRO A 29 -11.22 11.51 19.58
N ASP A 30 -12.42 10.98 19.31
CA ASP A 30 -12.87 9.69 19.81
C ASP A 30 -12.42 8.50 18.94
N LYS A 31 -11.53 8.76 17.96
CA LYS A 31 -11.04 7.83 16.94
C LYS A 31 -12.10 7.38 15.94
N SER A 32 -13.34 7.88 16.02
CA SER A 32 -14.29 7.73 14.93
C SER A 32 -13.86 8.57 13.73
N GLY A 33 -14.41 8.30 12.56
CA GLY A 33 -14.01 9.04 11.39
C GLY A 33 -14.64 8.55 10.11
N LYS A 34 -14.09 9.06 9.01
CA LYS A 34 -14.43 8.63 7.66
C LYS A 34 -13.17 8.48 6.83
N VAL A 35 -13.23 7.58 5.87
CA VAL A 35 -12.20 7.35 4.88
C VAL A 35 -12.79 7.68 3.52
N GLU A 36 -12.18 8.62 2.81
CA GLU A 36 -12.50 8.90 1.42
C GLU A 36 -11.51 8.12 0.57
N THR A 37 -12.02 7.29 -0.33
CA THR A 37 -11.21 6.43 -1.16
C THR A 37 -11.46 6.74 -2.63
N SER A 38 -10.40 6.68 -3.42
CA SER A 38 -10.43 6.73 -4.88
C SER A 38 -9.46 5.69 -5.42
N TYR A 39 -9.96 4.80 -6.26
CA TYR A 39 -9.22 3.71 -6.87
C TYR A 39 -9.32 3.84 -8.38
N LEU A 40 -8.18 3.76 -9.05
CA LEU A 40 -8.07 3.42 -10.46
C LEU A 40 -7.38 2.05 -10.48
N MET A 41 -8.05 1.05 -11.01
CA MET A 41 -7.48 -0.29 -11.11
C MET A 41 -7.94 -0.99 -12.39
N PRO A 42 -7.09 -1.80 -13.04
CA PRO A 42 -7.53 -2.64 -14.13
C PRO A 42 -8.58 -3.65 -13.62
N VAL A 43 -9.63 -3.88 -14.40
CA VAL A 43 -10.64 -4.92 -14.08
C VAL A 43 -10.04 -6.33 -14.19
N ASP A 44 -8.93 -6.48 -14.90
CA ASP A 44 -8.16 -7.72 -14.98
C ASP A 44 -6.64 -7.47 -14.93
N PRO A 45 -6.05 -7.28 -13.74
CA PRO A 45 -4.61 -6.97 -13.61
C PRO A 45 -3.70 -8.08 -14.17
N MET A 46 -4.22 -9.31 -14.24
CA MET A 46 -3.50 -10.49 -14.76
C MET A 46 -4.04 -10.97 -16.11
N GLY A 47 -5.03 -10.26 -16.66
CA GLY A 47 -5.75 -10.63 -17.87
C GLY A 47 -4.92 -10.36 -19.09
N PHE A 48 -4.04 -11.29 -19.45
CA PHE A 48 -3.29 -11.24 -20.71
C PHE A 48 -4.25 -11.41 -21.90
N GLY A 49 -4.81 -10.31 -22.40
CA GLY A 49 -5.47 -10.23 -23.70
C GLY A 49 -6.82 -10.94 -23.83
N VAL A 50 -7.53 -11.17 -22.72
CA VAL A 50 -8.88 -11.76 -22.75
C VAL A 50 -9.93 -10.65 -22.70
N THR A 51 -10.75 -10.54 -23.73
CA THR A 51 -11.94 -9.67 -23.72
C THR A 51 -12.89 -10.16 -22.62
N LEU A 52 -13.17 -9.32 -21.63
CA LEU A 52 -14.15 -9.63 -20.60
C LEU A 52 -15.55 -9.70 -21.22
N GLU A 53 -16.24 -10.83 -21.06
CA GLU A 53 -17.60 -11.03 -21.59
C GLU A 53 -18.62 -10.07 -20.94
N ASN A 54 -18.39 -9.68 -19.68
CA ASN A 54 -19.21 -8.71 -18.96
C ASN A 54 -18.34 -7.86 -18.00
N PRO A 55 -17.66 -6.82 -18.50
CA PRO A 55 -16.74 -6.02 -17.70
C PRO A 55 -17.44 -5.26 -16.57
N GLU A 56 -18.68 -4.81 -16.79
CA GLU A 56 -19.46 -4.10 -15.77
C GLU A 56 -19.79 -5.01 -14.58
N ALA A 57 -20.20 -6.25 -14.82
CA ALA A 57 -20.47 -7.19 -13.74
C ALA A 57 -19.20 -7.55 -12.95
N LYS A 58 -18.06 -7.76 -13.63
CA LYS A 58 -16.77 -8.04 -12.98
C LYS A 58 -16.29 -6.83 -12.15
N ALA A 59 -16.42 -5.62 -12.69
CA ALA A 59 -16.13 -4.39 -11.96
C ALA A 59 -17.01 -4.24 -10.71
N MET A 60 -18.30 -4.56 -10.81
CA MET A 60 -19.21 -4.55 -9.66
C MET A 60 -18.81 -5.59 -8.60
N GLU A 61 -18.40 -6.78 -9.00
CA GLU A 61 -17.91 -7.83 -8.10
C GLU A 61 -16.66 -7.37 -7.32
N GLU A 62 -15.65 -6.83 -8.02
CA GLU A 62 -14.43 -6.32 -7.40
C GLU A 62 -14.72 -5.15 -6.45
N MET A 63 -15.63 -4.24 -6.83
CA MET A 63 -16.07 -3.17 -5.94
C MET A 63 -16.77 -3.70 -4.69
N TYR A 64 -17.59 -4.74 -4.78
CA TYR A 64 -18.21 -5.36 -3.60
C TYR A 64 -17.16 -6.02 -2.70
N LYS A 65 -16.19 -6.75 -3.26
CA LYS A 65 -15.06 -7.29 -2.48
C LYS A 65 -14.33 -6.19 -1.73
N MET A 66 -14.01 -5.09 -2.42
CA MET A 66 -13.34 -3.94 -1.83
C MET A 66 -14.13 -3.35 -0.66
N PHE A 67 -15.47 -3.28 -0.75
CA PHE A 67 -16.31 -2.74 0.32
C PHE A 67 -16.51 -3.70 1.50
N ASP A 68 -16.68 -5.00 1.22
CA ASP A 68 -16.93 -6.03 2.23
C ASP A 68 -15.64 -6.40 2.99
N GLU A 69 -14.49 -6.36 2.31
CA GLU A 69 -13.17 -6.68 2.88
C GLU A 69 -12.47 -5.49 3.53
N TYR A 70 -13.08 -4.30 3.55
CA TYR A 70 -12.47 -3.14 4.19
C TYR A 70 -12.68 -3.21 5.71
N PRO A 71 -11.64 -3.54 6.50
CA PRO A 71 -11.76 -3.81 7.92
C PRO A 71 -12.18 -2.53 8.65
N GLY A 72 -13.07 -2.66 9.62
CA GLY A 72 -13.48 -1.57 10.51
C GLY A 72 -14.39 -0.49 9.90
N VAL A 73 -14.72 -0.55 8.60
CA VAL A 73 -15.73 0.31 7.99
C VAL A 73 -17.13 -0.29 8.20
N SER A 74 -18.03 0.50 8.79
CA SER A 74 -19.40 0.08 9.11
C SER A 74 -20.38 0.25 7.95
N THR A 75 -20.13 1.22 7.07
CA THR A 75 -21.01 1.56 5.95
C THR A 75 -20.29 2.50 4.99
N TRP A 76 -20.81 2.61 3.77
CA TRP A 76 -20.27 3.42 2.70
C TRP A 76 -21.29 4.45 2.21
N ASN A 77 -20.81 5.58 1.71
CA ASN A 77 -21.61 6.61 1.06
C ASN A 77 -20.86 7.20 -0.14
N ASN A 78 -21.52 8.05 -0.93
CA ASN A 78 -20.95 8.77 -2.06
C ASN A 78 -20.28 7.85 -3.09
N ILE A 79 -20.81 6.64 -3.26
CA ILE A 79 -20.25 5.63 -4.14
C ILE A 79 -20.44 6.07 -5.59
N LYS A 80 -19.34 6.21 -6.30
CA LYS A 80 -19.29 6.44 -7.74
C LYS A 80 -18.36 5.41 -8.34
N TYR A 81 -18.74 4.87 -9.49
CA TYR A 81 -17.86 4.01 -10.27
C TYR A 81 -18.04 4.29 -11.75
N GLU A 82 -16.97 4.12 -12.51
CA GLU A 82 -16.94 4.28 -13.96
C GLU A 82 -16.01 3.22 -14.55
N TYR A 83 -16.50 2.51 -15.57
CA TYR A 83 -15.68 1.60 -16.36
C TYR A 83 -15.20 2.31 -17.62
N ILE A 84 -13.88 2.42 -17.78
CA ILE A 84 -13.26 3.07 -18.92
C ILE A 84 -12.99 1.98 -19.97
N ASN A 85 -13.87 1.88 -20.97
CA ASN A 85 -13.80 0.84 -22.00
C ASN A 85 -12.44 0.79 -22.72
N ASP A 86 -11.84 1.95 -23.00
CA ASP A 86 -10.63 2.06 -23.81
C ASP A 86 -9.39 1.51 -23.11
N SER A 87 -9.32 1.61 -21.77
CA SER A 87 -8.20 1.15 -20.95
C SER A 87 -8.52 -0.10 -20.13
N ALA A 88 -9.79 -0.56 -20.16
CA ALA A 88 -10.30 -1.63 -19.30
C ALA A 88 -10.11 -1.37 -17.80
N ASP A 89 -10.11 -0.10 -17.41
CA ASP A 89 -9.94 0.33 -16.03
C ASP A 89 -11.29 0.55 -15.34
N LEU A 90 -11.28 0.33 -14.03
CA LEU A 90 -12.36 0.69 -13.12
C LEU A 90 -11.88 1.86 -12.26
N VAL A 91 -12.62 2.96 -12.35
CA VAL A 91 -12.53 4.06 -11.40
C VAL A 91 -13.60 3.87 -10.33
N VAL A 92 -13.23 3.82 -9.06
CA VAL A 92 -14.17 3.81 -7.93
C VAL A 92 -13.84 4.93 -6.98
N SER A 93 -14.85 5.64 -6.49
CA SER A 93 -14.71 6.50 -5.31
C SER A 93 -15.83 6.25 -4.31
N ALA A 94 -15.50 6.28 -3.02
CA ALA A 94 -16.48 6.08 -1.96
C ALA A 94 -16.04 6.75 -0.65
N THR A 95 -16.97 6.92 0.27
CA THR A 95 -16.72 7.39 1.63
C THR A 95 -17.13 6.31 2.64
N GLY A 96 -16.17 5.65 3.27
CA GLY A 96 -16.39 4.70 4.35
C GLY A 96 -16.45 5.38 5.71
N TYR A 97 -17.28 4.88 6.64
CA TYR A 97 -17.37 5.40 8.01
C TYR A 97 -16.91 4.35 9.01
N PHE A 98 -16.04 4.75 9.93
CA PHE A 98 -15.47 3.87 10.96
C PHE A 98 -15.70 4.42 12.36
N ASP A 99 -15.97 3.53 13.32
CA ASP A 99 -16.19 3.92 14.71
C ASP A 99 -14.89 4.00 15.52
N ASN A 100 -13.83 3.32 15.06
CA ASN A 100 -12.52 3.32 15.68
C ASN A 100 -11.42 3.09 14.64
N PHE A 101 -10.59 4.10 14.44
CA PHE A 101 -9.47 4.11 13.51
C PHE A 101 -8.50 2.93 13.70
N ASN A 102 -8.26 2.48 14.94
CA ASN A 102 -7.33 1.36 15.20
C ASN A 102 -7.85 0.01 14.66
N ARG A 103 -9.13 -0.09 14.24
CA ARG A 103 -9.69 -1.29 13.59
C ARG A 103 -9.40 -1.35 12.09
N LEU A 104 -8.84 -0.29 11.50
CA LEU A 104 -8.52 -0.19 10.09
C LEU A 104 -7.09 -0.69 9.76
N LYS A 105 -6.32 -1.08 10.78
CA LYS A 105 -4.87 -1.32 10.75
C LYS A 105 -4.36 -2.36 9.73
N GLU A 106 -5.24 -3.15 9.13
CA GLU A 106 -4.89 -4.26 8.22
C GLU A 106 -4.88 -3.87 6.72
N LYS A 107 -5.24 -2.62 6.36
CA LYS A 107 -5.26 -2.15 4.96
C LYS A 107 -4.38 -0.91 4.68
N GLY A 108 -3.61 -0.43 5.66
CA GLY A 108 -2.60 0.61 5.43
C GLY A 108 -1.35 0.05 4.75
N ILE A 109 -0.59 0.90 4.04
CA ILE A 109 0.76 0.54 3.51
C ILE A 109 1.66 0.07 4.66
N LEU A 110 1.50 0.67 5.84
CA LEU A 110 2.10 0.24 7.09
C LEU A 110 1.00 0.10 8.16
N PRO A 111 1.11 -0.89 9.06
CA PRO A 111 0.29 -0.94 10.27
C PRO A 111 0.42 0.35 11.06
N TYR A 112 -0.70 0.88 11.52
CA TYR A 112 -0.76 2.12 12.28
C TYR A 112 -1.64 1.97 13.51
N GLU A 113 -1.39 2.82 14.51
CA GLU A 113 -2.17 2.89 15.73
C GLU A 113 -2.20 4.30 16.29
N ILE A 114 -3.36 4.70 16.84
CA ILE A 114 -3.47 5.84 17.74
C ILE A 114 -3.51 5.33 19.18
N GLN A 115 -2.51 5.68 19.99
CA GLN A 115 -2.38 5.27 21.39
C GLN A 115 -2.21 6.48 22.31
N LYS A 116 -2.57 6.31 23.59
CA LYS A 116 -2.30 7.31 24.64
C LYS A 116 -1.04 6.92 25.39
N GLU A 117 -0.18 7.90 25.64
CA GLU A 117 1.01 7.75 26.45
C GLU A 117 1.02 8.88 27.51
N GLY A 118 0.72 8.51 28.76
CA GLY A 118 0.52 9.51 29.82
C GLY A 118 -0.64 10.46 29.50
N LYS A 119 -0.34 11.75 29.33
CA LYS A 119 -1.33 12.79 29.00
C LYS A 119 -1.45 13.05 27.50
N ASP A 120 -0.49 12.55 26.71
CA ASP A 120 -0.38 12.83 25.29
C ASP A 120 -1.01 11.70 24.46
N THR A 121 -1.42 12.05 23.25
CA THR A 121 -1.93 11.08 22.27
C THR A 121 -0.97 11.04 21.09
N TYR A 122 -0.64 9.83 20.63
CA TYR A 122 0.30 9.61 19.55
C TYR A 122 -0.33 8.76 18.46
N PHE A 123 -0.09 9.15 17.21
CA PHE A 123 -0.19 8.29 16.04
C PHE A 123 1.18 7.66 15.78
N THR A 124 1.22 6.35 15.57
CA THR A 124 2.46 5.60 15.37
C THR A 124 2.28 4.56 14.28
N PHE A 125 3.30 4.36 13.45
CA PHE A 125 3.41 3.16 12.61
C PHE A 125 3.94 2.00 13.46
N LYS A 126 3.13 1.53 14.42
CA LYS A 126 3.51 0.47 15.35
C LYS A 126 3.15 -0.88 14.74
N THR A 127 4.03 -1.87 14.96
CA THR A 127 3.91 -3.30 14.64
C THR A 127 4.76 -3.82 13.47
N TYR A 128 4.87 -3.17 12.30
CA TYR A 128 5.78 -3.70 11.25
C TYR A 128 7.25 -3.39 11.57
N LEU A 129 7.55 -2.14 11.92
CA LEU A 129 8.92 -1.73 12.26
C LEU A 129 9.41 -2.35 13.58
N ASP A 130 8.50 -2.74 14.47
CA ASP A 130 8.82 -3.40 15.74
C ASP A 130 8.88 -4.94 15.59
N SER A 131 8.20 -5.54 14.60
CA SER A 131 8.37 -6.96 14.29
C SER A 131 9.68 -7.28 13.57
N VAL A 132 10.31 -6.28 12.93
CA VAL A 132 11.73 -6.38 12.52
C VAL A 132 12.66 -6.47 13.75
N HIS A 133 12.19 -6.13 14.95
CA HIS A 133 12.97 -6.11 16.20
C HIS A 133 12.73 -7.28 17.14
N THR A 134 11.90 -8.28 16.81
CA THR A 134 11.81 -9.45 17.69
C THR A 134 13.07 -10.28 17.56
N GLU A 135 13.85 -10.35 18.65
CA GLU A 135 15.08 -11.15 18.81
C GLU A 135 14.93 -12.64 18.43
N GLU A 136 13.72 -13.14 18.25
CA GLU A 136 13.42 -14.52 17.81
C GLU A 136 13.75 -14.80 16.33
N GLY A 137 14.29 -13.83 15.58
CA GLY A 137 14.58 -13.97 14.15
C GLY A 137 15.98 -13.55 13.71
N LYS A 138 16.92 -13.24 14.60
CA LYS A 138 18.30 -12.90 14.18
C LYS A 138 18.92 -14.09 13.48
N SER A 139 19.01 -14.02 12.16
CA SER A 139 19.75 -14.99 11.36
C SER A 139 21.24 -14.74 11.61
N GLU A 140 21.86 -15.49 12.51
CA GLU A 140 23.32 -15.44 12.65
C GLU A 140 23.96 -15.62 11.27
N LEU A 141 24.62 -14.57 10.77
CA LEU A 141 25.28 -14.60 9.47
C LEU A 141 26.35 -15.69 9.49
N LYS A 142 26.19 -16.67 8.61
CA LYS A 142 27.13 -17.78 8.52
C LYS A 142 28.47 -17.27 7.97
N SER A 143 29.54 -17.70 8.61
CA SER A 143 30.89 -17.59 8.08
C SER A 143 31.05 -18.42 6.79
N LEU A 144 32.10 -18.14 6.02
CA LEU A 144 32.37 -18.88 4.79
C LEU A 144 32.68 -20.35 5.06
N ASP A 145 33.34 -20.63 6.19
CA ASP A 145 33.64 -21.98 6.65
C ASP A 145 32.37 -22.75 7.01
N GLU A 146 31.39 -22.11 7.67
CA GLU A 146 30.08 -22.71 7.98
C GLU A 146 29.23 -22.96 6.74
N LEU A 147 29.39 -22.12 5.71
CA LEU A 147 28.77 -22.30 4.40
C LEU A 147 29.50 -23.35 3.54
N GLY A 148 30.73 -23.71 3.91
CA GLY A 148 31.60 -24.59 3.13
C GLY A 148 31.98 -24.01 1.76
N ILE A 149 32.08 -22.67 1.64
CA ILE A 149 32.39 -21.98 0.39
C ILE A 149 33.70 -21.18 0.51
N THR A 150 34.38 -20.99 -0.61
CA THR A 150 35.55 -20.09 -0.65
C THR A 150 35.14 -18.65 -0.93
N GLU A 151 36.04 -17.69 -0.71
CA GLU A 151 35.84 -16.29 -1.11
C GLU A 151 35.52 -16.17 -2.61
N LYS A 152 36.16 -16.99 -3.45
CA LYS A 152 35.88 -17.01 -4.89
C LYS A 152 34.45 -17.49 -5.19
N ASP A 153 33.98 -18.50 -4.47
CA ASP A 153 32.62 -19.02 -4.61
C ASP A 153 31.57 -18.03 -4.11
N LEU A 154 31.89 -17.25 -3.07
CA LEU A 154 31.07 -16.13 -2.61
C LEU A 154 30.93 -15.08 -3.72
N GLN A 155 32.04 -14.58 -4.26
CA GLN A 155 32.02 -13.56 -5.32
C GLN A 155 31.29 -14.04 -6.60
N ASP A 156 31.43 -15.32 -6.95
CA ASP A 156 30.69 -15.92 -8.06
C ASP A 156 29.19 -16.04 -7.76
N SER A 157 28.82 -16.30 -6.50
CA SER A 157 27.44 -16.33 -6.03
C SER A 157 26.80 -14.95 -6.02
N ILE A 158 27.51 -13.93 -5.52
CA ILE A 158 27.10 -12.51 -5.58
C ILE A 158 26.84 -12.12 -7.05
N ARG A 159 27.77 -12.42 -7.95
CA ARG A 159 27.63 -12.11 -9.39
C ARG A 159 26.41 -12.80 -10.01
N LYS A 160 26.17 -14.08 -9.69
CA LYS A 160 24.99 -14.83 -10.17
C LYS A 160 23.70 -14.23 -9.63
N LEU A 161 23.67 -13.90 -8.34
CA LEU A 161 22.50 -13.33 -7.66
C LEU A 161 22.16 -11.95 -8.22
N LYS A 162 23.14 -11.04 -8.31
CA LYS A 162 23.01 -9.73 -8.98
C LYS A 162 22.44 -9.86 -10.39
N ARG A 163 22.95 -10.79 -11.20
CA ARG A 163 22.47 -11.01 -12.57
C ARG A 163 21.03 -11.52 -12.60
N ASN A 164 20.65 -12.42 -11.69
CA ASN A 164 19.29 -12.95 -11.63
C ASN A 164 18.30 -11.89 -11.12
N TYR A 165 18.69 -11.11 -10.11
CA TYR A 165 17.92 -9.97 -9.63
C TYR A 165 17.73 -8.92 -10.72
N LYS A 166 18.77 -8.53 -11.47
CA LYS A 166 18.65 -7.58 -12.59
C LYS A 166 17.68 -8.05 -13.68
N LYS A 167 17.56 -9.37 -13.89
CA LYS A 167 16.55 -9.95 -14.81
C LYS A 167 15.14 -9.89 -14.25
N GLY A 168 14.95 -10.18 -12.96
CA GLY A 168 13.65 -10.07 -12.29
C GLY A 168 13.19 -8.62 -12.13
N LEU A 169 14.13 -7.70 -11.90
CA LEU A 169 13.87 -6.29 -11.69
C LEU A 169 13.18 -5.65 -12.89
N GLY A 170 13.49 -6.03 -14.13
CA GLY A 170 12.79 -5.46 -15.29
C GLY A 170 11.28 -5.73 -15.27
N MET A 171 10.87 -6.93 -14.88
CA MET A 171 9.46 -7.29 -14.74
C MET A 171 8.82 -6.64 -13.51
N PHE A 172 9.54 -6.61 -12.39
CA PHE A 172 9.08 -5.97 -11.17
C PHE A 172 8.95 -4.45 -11.31
N ALA A 173 9.94 -3.79 -11.93
CA ALA A 173 9.95 -2.38 -12.27
C ALA A 173 8.77 -2.01 -13.16
N MET A 174 8.48 -2.81 -14.19
CA MET A 174 7.32 -2.60 -15.06
C MET A 174 5.98 -2.73 -14.30
N MET A 175 5.91 -3.63 -13.32
CA MET A 175 4.72 -3.77 -12.47
C MET A 175 4.58 -2.59 -11.51
N MET A 176 5.68 -2.19 -10.86
CA MET A 176 5.69 -1.13 -9.86
C MET A 176 5.57 0.26 -10.47
N SER A 177 6.14 0.53 -11.65
CA SER A 177 6.09 1.86 -12.29
C SER A 177 4.67 2.38 -12.54
N ASN A 178 3.72 1.46 -12.58
CA ASN A 178 2.30 1.74 -12.78
C ASN A 178 1.53 1.79 -11.46
N ILE A 179 2.20 1.88 -10.32
CA ILE A 179 1.59 1.85 -9.00
C ILE A 179 1.84 3.16 -8.27
N GLU A 180 0.75 3.82 -7.90
CA GLU A 180 0.75 4.98 -7.03
C GLU A 180 -0.21 4.74 -5.86
N PHE A 181 0.32 4.73 -4.64
CA PHE A 181 -0.48 4.72 -3.44
C PHE A 181 -0.27 6.03 -2.70
N ASN A 182 -1.33 6.75 -2.38
CA ASN A 182 -1.30 7.94 -1.55
C ASN A 182 -2.30 7.78 -0.41
N THR A 183 -1.83 7.95 0.82
CA THR A 183 -2.65 7.98 2.02
C THR A 183 -2.44 9.31 2.74
N THR A 184 -3.51 10.08 2.91
CA THR A 184 -3.53 11.29 3.73
C THR A 184 -4.18 10.98 5.07
N TYR A 185 -3.52 11.33 6.16
CA TYR A 185 -4.10 11.29 7.50
C TYR A 185 -4.39 12.71 7.97
N GLU A 186 -5.65 13.02 8.21
CA GLU A 186 -6.12 14.31 8.68
C GLU A 186 -6.73 14.19 10.08
N PHE A 187 -6.19 14.93 11.04
CA PHE A 187 -6.62 14.90 12.43
C PHE A 187 -7.46 16.13 12.76
N SER A 188 -8.43 15.92 13.65
CA SER A 188 -9.23 16.96 14.28
C SER A 188 -8.43 17.76 15.32
N GLY A 189 -7.27 18.30 14.95
CA GLY A 189 -6.35 18.94 15.88
C GLY A 189 -5.00 19.25 15.24
N ASN A 190 -4.06 19.73 16.06
CA ASN A 190 -2.70 19.96 15.61
C ASN A 190 -1.89 18.65 15.68
N ILE A 191 -0.96 18.48 14.75
CA ILE A 191 0.02 17.40 14.76
C ILE A 191 1.44 17.96 14.76
N SER A 192 2.32 17.27 15.47
CA SER A 192 3.74 17.61 15.54
C SER A 192 4.59 16.37 15.77
N ALA A 193 5.88 16.46 15.46
CA ALA A 193 6.86 15.50 15.91
C ALA A 193 6.99 15.56 17.46
N PRO A 194 7.59 14.55 18.11
CA PRO A 194 7.75 14.53 19.57
C PRO A 194 8.62 15.68 20.09
N ASN A 195 9.54 16.19 19.25
CA ASN A 195 10.38 17.36 19.54
C ASN A 195 9.66 18.70 19.30
N GLY A 196 8.39 18.69 18.87
CA GLY A 196 7.59 19.89 18.60
C GLY A 196 7.73 20.45 17.19
N SER A 197 8.55 19.85 16.32
CA SER A 197 8.61 20.24 14.91
C SER A 197 7.26 20.01 14.23
N LYS A 198 6.92 20.90 13.30
CA LYS A 198 5.72 20.77 12.48
C LYS A 198 5.82 19.50 11.63
N ILE A 199 4.68 18.80 11.46
CA ILE A 199 4.54 17.68 10.52
C ILE A 199 3.54 18.08 9.43
N GLY A 200 3.94 17.94 8.16
CA GLY A 200 3.08 18.27 7.02
C GLY A 200 2.48 19.68 7.11
N ASP A 201 1.15 19.80 7.00
CA ASP A 201 0.49 21.11 7.12
C ASP A 201 0.17 21.56 8.55
N GLY A 202 0.46 20.70 9.54
CA GLY A 202 0.18 20.91 10.96
C GLY A 202 -1.15 20.31 11.43
N THR A 203 -1.98 19.80 10.53
CA THR A 203 -3.22 19.05 10.86
C THR A 203 -3.36 17.76 10.04
N LYS A 204 -2.66 17.67 8.91
CA LYS A 204 -2.60 16.51 8.05
C LYS A 204 -1.19 16.25 7.54
N PHE A 205 -0.92 15.00 7.24
CA PHE A 205 0.30 14.57 6.56
C PHE A 205 -0.03 13.49 5.54
N LYS A 206 0.90 13.30 4.60
CA LYS A 206 0.75 12.33 3.52
C LYS A 206 1.83 11.27 3.65
N VAL A 207 1.44 10.04 3.36
CA VAL A 207 2.36 8.95 3.08
C VAL A 207 1.96 8.32 1.76
N GLY A 208 2.91 7.93 0.93
CA GLY A 208 2.62 7.31 -0.33
C GLY A 208 3.77 6.50 -0.86
N LEU A 209 3.45 5.55 -1.72
CA LEU A 209 4.43 4.78 -2.48
C LEU A 209 4.28 5.19 -3.93
N ASP A 210 5.36 5.74 -4.47
CA ASP A 210 5.53 6.00 -5.89
C ASP A 210 6.44 4.90 -6.43
N GLY A 211 5.91 4.07 -7.33
CA GLY A 211 6.64 2.92 -7.82
C GLY A 211 7.90 3.25 -8.64
N LEU A 212 7.97 4.43 -9.27
CA LEU A 212 9.20 4.89 -9.92
C LEU A 212 10.25 5.28 -8.89
N LYS A 213 9.85 5.97 -7.81
CA LYS A 213 10.77 6.25 -6.70
C LYS A 213 11.26 4.95 -6.07
N PHE A 214 10.36 3.98 -5.85
CA PHE A 214 10.73 2.67 -5.28
C PHE A 214 11.72 1.93 -6.18
N GLN A 215 11.47 1.95 -7.50
CA GLN A 215 12.36 1.34 -8.47
C GLN A 215 13.75 1.96 -8.43
N ASN A 216 13.85 3.30 -8.40
CA ASN A 216 15.13 4.00 -8.33
C ASN A 216 15.90 3.62 -7.06
N TYR A 217 15.21 3.59 -5.92
CA TYR A 217 15.77 3.14 -4.66
C TYR A 217 16.32 1.69 -4.75
N MET A 218 15.53 0.75 -5.26
CA MET A 218 15.99 -0.63 -5.45
C MET A 218 17.18 -0.73 -6.40
N MET A 219 17.23 0.10 -7.45
CA MET A 219 18.37 0.12 -8.38
C MET A 219 19.67 0.58 -7.71
N GLU A 220 19.61 1.56 -6.81
CA GLU A 220 20.76 2.03 -6.03
C GLU A 220 21.29 0.93 -5.09
N GLU A 221 20.41 0.27 -4.34
CA GLU A 221 20.79 -0.82 -3.43
C GLU A 221 21.34 -2.05 -4.18
N MET A 222 20.85 -2.31 -5.40
CA MET A 222 21.26 -3.46 -6.19
C MET A 222 22.71 -3.42 -6.70
N ASP A 223 23.39 -2.28 -6.59
CA ASP A 223 24.81 -2.19 -6.89
C ASP A 223 25.70 -2.38 -5.64
N ASN A 224 25.12 -2.47 -4.44
CA ASN A 224 25.83 -2.76 -3.19
C ASN A 224 26.19 -4.26 -3.06
N ASP A 225 27.49 -4.61 -3.06
CA ASP A 225 27.93 -6.02 -2.89
C ASP A 225 27.66 -6.56 -1.48
N GLU A 226 27.74 -5.72 -0.45
CA GLU A 226 27.55 -6.11 0.96
C GLU A 226 26.12 -6.62 1.22
N TYR A 227 25.13 -6.03 0.54
CA TYR A 227 23.74 -6.48 0.58
C TYR A 227 23.56 -7.91 0.05
N TYR A 228 24.24 -8.31 -1.03
CA TYR A 228 24.11 -9.67 -1.56
C TYR A 228 24.92 -10.68 -0.74
N GLU A 229 26.03 -10.25 -0.18
CA GLU A 229 26.82 -11.07 0.73
C GLU A 229 26.00 -11.45 1.97
N SER A 230 25.30 -10.50 2.61
CA SER A 230 24.46 -10.79 3.78
C SER A 230 23.35 -11.80 3.46
N ILE A 231 22.67 -11.65 2.32
CA ILE A 231 21.64 -12.62 1.86
C ILE A 231 22.23 -14.02 1.68
N ILE A 232 23.41 -14.14 1.06
CA ILE A 232 24.07 -15.44 0.85
C ILE A 232 24.46 -16.07 2.20
N ARG A 233 24.85 -15.25 3.18
CA ARG A 233 25.19 -15.67 4.54
C ARG A 233 23.99 -16.05 5.41
N GLY A 234 22.77 -15.88 4.89
CA GLY A 234 21.54 -16.36 5.52
C GLY A 234 20.63 -15.24 6.03
N ALA A 235 20.95 -13.97 5.77
CA ALA A 235 20.00 -12.89 5.99
C ALA A 235 18.79 -13.07 5.08
N SER A 236 17.58 -12.86 5.61
CA SER A 236 16.46 -12.47 4.77
C SER A 236 16.82 -11.19 4.00
N PRO A 237 16.31 -10.98 2.76
CA PRO A 237 16.37 -9.68 2.08
C PRO A 237 15.82 -8.51 2.92
N PHE A 238 15.10 -8.84 4.00
CA PHE A 238 14.55 -7.92 4.99
C PHE A 238 15.11 -8.14 6.42
N ASP A 239 16.01 -9.12 6.64
CA ASP A 239 16.74 -9.26 7.91
C ASP A 239 18.00 -8.41 7.80
N VAL A 240 17.97 -7.29 8.50
CA VAL A 240 19.10 -6.39 8.65
C VAL A 240 19.82 -6.81 9.91
N ASP A 241 20.74 -7.76 9.77
CA ASP A 241 21.59 -8.20 10.85
C ASP A 241 22.88 -7.37 10.85
N THR A 242 22.79 -6.13 11.33
CA THR A 242 23.95 -5.23 11.54
C THR A 242 23.52 -4.02 12.38
N GLU A 243 23.79 -4.08 13.69
CA GLU A 243 23.67 -2.97 14.65
C GLU A 243 22.30 -2.24 14.81
N PRO A 244 21.95 -1.73 16.01
CA PRO A 244 20.72 -0.95 16.23
C PRO A 244 20.58 0.29 15.32
N THR A 245 21.69 0.79 14.78
CA THR A 245 21.80 1.98 13.93
C THR A 245 21.32 1.74 12.49
N GLU A 246 21.63 0.62 11.85
CA GLU A 246 21.19 0.37 10.46
C GLU A 246 19.70 0.06 10.36
N ASN A 247 19.14 -0.57 11.40
CA ASN A 247 17.69 -0.73 11.53
C ASN A 247 16.96 0.62 11.70
N GLN A 248 17.58 1.59 12.38
CA GLN A 248 17.05 2.95 12.44
C GLN A 248 17.17 3.66 11.08
N GLU A 249 18.22 3.38 10.31
CA GLU A 249 18.38 3.91 8.95
C GLU A 249 17.37 3.32 7.97
N MET A 250 17.11 2.00 8.00
CA MET A 250 16.06 1.39 7.18
C MET A 250 14.67 1.90 7.58
N LYS A 251 14.38 2.03 8.88
CA LYS A 251 13.14 2.64 9.36
C LYS A 251 12.97 4.06 8.85
N LYS A 252 14.02 4.86 9.02
CA LYS A 252 14.07 6.23 8.55
C LYS A 252 13.91 6.29 7.04
N MET A 253 14.57 5.42 6.30
CA MET A 253 14.51 5.34 4.85
C MET A 253 13.13 4.93 4.35
N VAL A 254 12.48 3.92 4.95
CA VAL A 254 11.10 3.54 4.62
C VAL A 254 10.14 4.70 4.92
N LEU A 255 10.32 5.39 6.04
CA LEU A 255 9.46 6.51 6.41
C LEU A 255 9.73 7.79 5.60
N GLU A 256 10.98 8.07 5.24
CA GLU A 256 11.38 9.15 4.33
C GLU A 256 10.89 8.86 2.91
N PHE A 257 11.03 7.62 2.45
CA PHE A 257 10.50 7.15 1.18
C PHE A 257 8.99 7.34 1.12
N LEU A 258 8.28 6.93 2.17
CA LEU A 258 6.83 7.03 2.22
C LEU A 258 6.33 8.46 2.44
N SER A 259 6.97 9.26 3.27
CA SER A 259 6.53 10.64 3.52
C SER A 259 6.93 11.63 2.42
N GLY A 260 8.00 11.32 1.68
CA GLY A 260 8.63 12.24 0.74
C GLY A 260 9.34 13.44 1.40
N GLU A 261 9.37 13.49 2.74
CA GLU A 261 9.96 14.55 3.54
C GLU A 261 11.00 13.95 4.51
N LYS A 262 11.98 14.74 4.95
CA LYS A 262 12.99 14.30 5.95
C LYS A 262 12.44 14.33 7.39
N GLU A 263 11.12 14.29 7.54
CA GLU A 263 10.45 14.42 8.82
C GLU A 263 10.20 13.03 9.43
N ASP A 264 10.57 12.85 10.69
CA ASP A 264 10.33 11.60 11.40
C ASP A 264 8.84 11.44 11.71
N ILE A 265 8.15 10.72 10.83
CA ILE A 265 6.72 10.37 10.94
C ILE A 265 6.49 9.06 11.72
N SER A 266 7.53 8.45 12.31
CA SER A 266 7.39 7.19 13.06
C SER A 266 6.45 7.33 14.26
N LYS A 267 6.45 8.53 14.87
CA LYS A 267 5.65 8.88 16.04
C LYS A 267 5.23 10.33 15.98
N ILE A 268 3.93 10.56 15.79
CA ILE A 268 3.34 11.89 15.63
C ILE A 268 2.50 12.19 16.86
N LYS A 269 2.80 13.27 17.57
CA LYS A 269 1.95 13.80 18.63
C LYS A 269 0.69 14.40 18.01
N VAL A 270 -0.47 14.06 18.56
CA VAL A 270 -1.78 14.53 18.11
C VAL A 270 -2.47 15.26 19.26
N ASP A 271 -2.64 16.57 19.11
CA ASP A 271 -3.38 17.42 20.02
C ASP A 271 -4.80 17.60 19.49
N PHE A 272 -5.66 16.62 19.80
CA PHE A 272 -7.05 16.62 19.38
C PHE A 272 -7.82 17.84 19.93
N GLY A 273 -8.45 18.57 19.02
CA GLY A 273 -9.42 19.64 19.25
C GLY A 273 -10.86 19.14 19.13
N LYS A 274 -11.72 19.91 18.46
CA LYS A 274 -13.14 19.56 18.26
C LYS A 274 -13.29 18.59 17.08
N PRO A 275 -14.28 17.67 17.12
CA PRO A 275 -14.61 16.82 15.97
C PRO A 275 -14.78 17.65 14.69
N LYS A 276 -14.23 17.15 13.58
CA LYS A 276 -14.37 17.82 12.26
C LYS A 276 -15.79 17.71 11.72
N PHE A 277 -16.54 16.71 12.17
CA PHE A 277 -17.92 16.46 11.79
C PHE A 277 -18.67 15.66 12.86
N ASP A 278 -20.00 15.64 12.76
CA ASP A 278 -20.85 14.79 13.61
C ASP A 278 -20.92 13.38 13.02
N TYR A 279 -20.10 12.48 13.59
CA TYR A 279 -20.01 11.09 13.17
C TYR A 279 -21.38 10.39 13.19
N LYS A 280 -22.19 10.55 14.25
CA LYS A 280 -23.46 9.84 14.38
C LYS A 280 -24.46 10.30 13.32
N LYS A 281 -24.49 11.61 13.03
CA LYS A 281 -25.35 12.19 12.00
C LYS A 281 -24.94 11.71 10.61
N GLU A 282 -23.65 11.77 10.27
CA GLU A 282 -23.17 11.31 8.96
C GLU A 282 -23.34 9.80 8.78
N LEU A 283 -23.02 9.00 9.80
CA LEU A 283 -23.22 7.54 9.78
C LEU A 283 -24.68 7.16 9.52
N LYS A 284 -25.63 7.85 10.17
CA LYS A 284 -27.07 7.59 9.96
C LYS A 284 -27.49 7.88 8.52
N LYS A 285 -26.95 8.93 7.91
CA LYS A 285 -27.19 9.26 6.49
C LYS A 285 -26.57 8.18 5.59
N ALA A 286 -25.29 7.87 5.82
CA ALA A 286 -24.54 6.88 5.05
C ALA A 286 -25.21 5.50 5.03
N LYS A 287 -25.72 5.02 6.17
CA LYS A 287 -26.48 3.75 6.22
C LYS A 287 -27.69 3.73 5.30
N LYS A 288 -28.45 4.84 5.23
CA LYS A 288 -29.61 4.93 4.33
C LYS A 288 -29.19 4.91 2.86
N ASP A 289 -28.13 5.66 2.54
CA ASP A 289 -27.60 5.76 1.19
C ASP A 289 -27.03 4.40 0.73
N TRP A 290 -26.32 3.70 1.62
CA TRP A 290 -25.81 2.34 1.42
C TRP A 290 -26.93 1.32 1.20
N ASP A 291 -27.99 1.35 2.01
CA ASP A 291 -29.14 0.45 1.83
C ASP A 291 -29.83 0.68 0.48
N SER A 292 -29.98 1.94 0.08
CA SER A 292 -30.54 2.29 -1.23
C SER A 292 -29.65 1.81 -2.37
N TRP A 293 -28.33 1.99 -2.23
CA TRP A 293 -27.36 1.56 -3.23
C TRP A 293 -27.32 0.03 -3.37
N ASN A 294 -27.31 -0.71 -2.26
CA ASN A 294 -27.38 -2.18 -2.27
C ASN A 294 -28.65 -2.70 -2.94
N LYS A 295 -29.81 -2.09 -2.65
CA LYS A 295 -31.08 -2.48 -3.29
C LYS A 295 -31.05 -2.27 -4.80
N LYS A 296 -30.52 -1.13 -5.26
CA LYS A 296 -30.38 -0.82 -6.70
C LYS A 296 -29.47 -1.82 -7.42
N ASN A 297 -28.45 -2.32 -6.73
CA ASN A 297 -27.41 -3.17 -7.30
C ASN A 297 -27.50 -4.64 -6.88
N ALA A 298 -28.64 -5.07 -6.33
CA ALA A 298 -28.82 -6.42 -5.80
C ALA A 298 -28.66 -7.52 -6.87
N LYS A 299 -29.02 -7.23 -8.12
CA LYS A 299 -28.88 -8.16 -9.27
C LYS A 299 -27.45 -8.69 -9.44
N TYR A 300 -26.43 -7.88 -9.13
CA TYR A 300 -25.03 -8.27 -9.26
C TYR A 300 -24.56 -9.17 -8.10
N LYS A 301 -25.27 -9.21 -6.96
CA LYS A 301 -24.95 -10.12 -5.85
C LYS A 301 -25.48 -11.54 -6.08
N GLU A 302 -26.57 -11.70 -6.81
CA GLU A 302 -27.17 -13.01 -7.07
C GLU A 302 -26.41 -13.79 -8.15
N GLU A 303 -25.88 -13.11 -9.16
CA GLU A 303 -25.05 -13.72 -10.21
C GLU A 303 -23.73 -14.29 -9.67
N ASP A 304 -23.07 -13.63 -8.71
CA ASP A 304 -21.83 -14.12 -8.08
C ASP A 304 -22.07 -15.37 -7.22
N LYS A 305 -23.21 -15.42 -6.49
CA LYS A 305 -23.57 -16.60 -5.70
C LYS A 305 -23.84 -17.83 -6.57
N MET A 306 -24.44 -17.66 -7.74
CA MET A 306 -24.70 -18.78 -8.66
C MET A 306 -23.44 -19.31 -9.35
N LYS A 307 -22.40 -18.48 -9.52
CA LYS A 307 -21.11 -18.92 -10.10
C LYS A 307 -20.23 -19.68 -9.12
N LYS A 308 -20.45 -19.52 -7.80
CA LYS A 308 -19.69 -20.17 -6.72
C LYS A 308 -20.33 -21.45 -6.19
N SER A 309 -21.54 -21.81 -6.67
CA SER A 309 -22.26 -23.06 -6.35
C SER A 309 -22.12 -24.10 -7.46
#